data_AF-A0A0K9P350-F1
#
_entry.id   AF-A0A0K9P350-F1
#
_cell.length_a   1.000
_cell.length_b   1.000
_cell.length_c   1.000
_cell.angle_alpha   90.00
_cell.angle_beta   90.00
_cell.angle_gamma   90.00
#
_symmetry.space_group_name_H-M   'P 1'
#
loop_
_entity.id
_entity.type
_entity.pdbx_description
1 polymer ?
#
loop_
_entity_poly.entity_id
_entity_poly.type
_entity_poly.pdbx_seq_one_letter_code
_entity_poly.pdbx_strand_id
1 'polypeptide(L)'
;MADVFDDEAEEGSVTLSEYIEDIEAAELAVDMVLGGDDGKECTYPHGYMKRQAIFSCLTCVPSGDAGVCTACCLTCHDGHEIVELWTKRNFRCDCGNSKFPNSSCKLFADKDPKNLQNNYNQNFQGLYCTCHRPYPDPEAENQVDMIQCCACEDWFHGNHICLEPSEEIPTDEEQEPLYEDFICPECAISFSFLKLYPPSIWVSSFQKSTTPRSEEKKTCENATGCMSSEKDGNESYSFTSEVLTDSSCPSVGNSSVTATISSEDKSSVKNNNLEGDDKSLENKVPDSCLLKLVLNQTTHVLDKKMPFFLSKGWRDSLCKCQSCYDFYVKNKVQHLINKDDSMEEYVEMAKQKRQENLQKQENAQMDFINTLGHAQKLEVLNGISDIRNEISAFLMNHGDSSKTITAEDVQVIVENLAKRRRLH
;
A
#
# COMPACT_ATOMS: atom_id res chain seq x y z
N MET A 1 -28.61 -14.43 -47.77
CA MET A 1 -29.36 -13.62 -46.79
C MET A 1 -29.80 -14.60 -45.72
N ALA A 2 -29.42 -14.32 -44.47
CA ALA A 2 -29.52 -15.14 -43.26
C ALA A 2 -28.64 -16.42 -43.28
N ASP A 3 -27.87 -16.78 -42.25
CA ASP A 3 -27.83 -16.35 -40.85
C ASP A 3 -26.39 -16.10 -40.40
N VAL A 4 -26.18 -14.91 -39.87
CA VAL A 4 -25.18 -14.57 -38.85
C VAL A 4 -26.01 -14.46 -37.56
N PHE A 5 -25.39 -14.67 -36.40
CA PHE A 5 -25.95 -14.65 -35.03
C PHE A 5 -26.33 -16.02 -34.45
N ASP A 6 -25.34 -16.74 -33.95
CA ASP A 6 -25.56 -17.71 -32.84
C ASP A 6 -24.31 -17.88 -31.95
N ASP A 7 -23.50 -16.83 -31.76
CA ASP A 7 -22.25 -16.88 -30.97
C ASP A 7 -22.18 -15.84 -29.82
N GLU A 8 -23.31 -15.25 -29.39
CA GLU A 8 -23.33 -14.23 -28.31
C GLU A 8 -23.84 -14.73 -26.95
N ALA A 9 -24.10 -16.04 -26.78
CA ALA A 9 -24.71 -16.57 -25.55
C ALA A 9 -23.74 -17.27 -24.56
N GLU A 10 -22.46 -17.47 -24.92
CA GLU A 10 -21.50 -18.21 -24.04
C GLU A 10 -20.68 -17.32 -23.09
N GLU A 11 -20.76 -15.98 -23.17
CA GLU A 11 -19.86 -15.08 -22.42
C GLU A 11 -20.31 -14.69 -20.99
N GLY A 12 -21.32 -15.36 -20.40
CA GLY A 12 -21.98 -14.85 -19.18
C GLY A 12 -22.42 -15.85 -18.12
N SER A 13 -21.96 -17.10 -18.15
CA SER A 13 -22.29 -18.08 -17.09
C SER A 13 -21.04 -18.55 -16.35
N VAL A 14 -21.08 -18.50 -15.02
CA VAL A 14 -20.04 -19.03 -14.12
C VAL A 14 -20.62 -20.14 -13.28
N THR A 15 -19.79 -21.13 -12.95
CA THR A 15 -20.18 -22.20 -12.02
C THR A 15 -20.26 -21.67 -10.60
N LEU A 16 -21.03 -22.33 -9.73
CA LEU A 16 -21.07 -21.97 -8.30
C LEU A 16 -19.69 -22.08 -7.64
N SER A 17 -18.87 -23.04 -8.08
CA SER A 17 -17.50 -23.19 -7.58
C SER A 17 -16.62 -22.00 -7.95
N GLU A 18 -16.62 -21.59 -9.21
CA GLU A 18 -15.89 -20.40 -9.68
C GLU A 18 -16.34 -19.16 -8.92
N TYR A 19 -17.66 -18.97 -8.73
CA TYR A 19 -18.18 -17.84 -7.96
C TYR A 19 -17.71 -17.82 -6.49
N ILE A 20 -17.62 -18.98 -5.85
CA ILE A 20 -17.09 -19.08 -4.47
C ILE A 20 -15.60 -18.78 -4.45
N GLU A 21 -14.83 -19.35 -5.38
CA GLU A 21 -13.40 -19.11 -5.53
C GLU A 21 -13.11 -17.62 -5.77
N ASP A 22 -13.92 -16.94 -6.58
CA ASP A 22 -13.82 -15.50 -6.83
C ASP A 22 -14.08 -14.66 -5.57
N ILE A 23 -15.10 -15.03 -4.76
CA ILE A 23 -15.36 -14.36 -3.48
C ILE A 23 -14.19 -14.57 -2.54
N GLU A 24 -13.71 -15.81 -2.38
CA GLU A 24 -12.60 -16.13 -1.49
C GLU A 24 -11.32 -15.39 -1.91
N ALA A 25 -11.06 -15.28 -3.22
CA ALA A 25 -9.95 -14.52 -3.77
C ALA A 25 -10.09 -13.01 -3.50
N ALA A 26 -11.29 -12.44 -3.67
CA ALA A 26 -11.57 -11.04 -3.39
C ALA A 26 -11.41 -10.71 -1.89
N GLU A 27 -11.94 -11.55 -1.01
CA GLU A 27 -11.76 -11.39 0.44
C GLU A 27 -10.29 -11.51 0.85
N LEU A 28 -9.56 -12.47 0.28
CA LEU A 28 -8.13 -12.64 0.53
C LEU A 28 -7.36 -11.39 0.10
N ALA A 29 -7.69 -10.81 -1.05
CA ALA A 29 -7.07 -9.56 -1.51
C ALA A 29 -7.34 -8.42 -0.51
N VAL A 30 -8.59 -8.27 -0.03
CA VAL A 30 -8.93 -7.27 0.99
C VAL A 30 -8.13 -7.49 2.28
N ASP A 31 -8.03 -8.73 2.77
CA ASP A 31 -7.23 -9.05 3.96
C ASP A 31 -5.76 -8.65 3.76
N MET A 32 -5.19 -8.94 2.58
CA MET A 32 -3.80 -8.60 2.25
C MET A 32 -3.55 -7.09 2.24
N VAL A 33 -4.54 -6.28 1.83
CA VAL A 33 -4.45 -4.81 1.87
C VAL A 33 -4.61 -4.28 3.30
N LEU A 34 -5.60 -4.79 4.02
CA LEU A 34 -5.96 -4.32 5.37
C LEU A 34 -5.11 -4.93 6.50
N GLY A 35 -4.20 -5.85 6.17
CA GLY A 35 -3.28 -6.45 7.15
C GLY A 35 -3.96 -7.47 8.05
N GLY A 36 -5.05 -8.08 7.57
CA GLY A 36 -5.94 -8.96 8.32
C GLY A 36 -6.58 -8.28 9.54
N ASP A 37 -6.74 -6.95 9.51
CA ASP A 37 -7.53 -6.20 10.50
C ASP A 37 -9.02 -6.44 10.24
N ASP A 38 -9.73 -6.95 11.25
CA ASP A 38 -11.16 -7.26 11.14
C ASP A 38 -12.07 -6.03 11.28
N GLY A 39 -11.47 -4.84 11.46
CA GLY A 39 -12.18 -3.57 11.50
C GLY A 39 -13.01 -3.36 12.77
N LYS A 40 -12.81 -4.15 13.83
CA LYS A 40 -13.63 -4.08 15.04
C LYS A 40 -13.06 -3.18 16.13
N GLU A 41 -11.74 -3.12 16.26
CA GLU A 41 -11.06 -2.43 17.36
C GLU A 41 -10.13 -1.33 16.85
N CYS A 42 -10.10 -0.19 17.53
CA CYS A 42 -9.15 0.87 17.19
C CYS A 42 -7.71 0.38 17.45
N THR A 43 -6.80 0.59 16.50
CA THR A 43 -5.40 0.17 16.65
C THR A 43 -4.59 1.05 17.60
N TYR A 44 -5.11 2.19 18.06
CA TYR A 44 -4.39 3.12 18.94
C TYR A 44 -3.75 2.48 20.19
N PRO A 45 -4.44 1.59 20.95
CA PRO A 45 -3.88 0.97 22.15
C PRO A 45 -2.68 0.06 21.88
N HIS A 46 -2.54 -0.42 20.64
CA HIS A 46 -1.41 -1.22 20.18
C HIS A 46 -0.15 -0.38 19.90
N GLY A 47 -0.23 0.95 20.03
CA GLY A 47 0.89 1.86 19.87
C GLY A 47 1.19 2.17 18.39
N TYR A 48 2.47 2.35 18.08
CA TYR A 48 2.92 2.56 16.71
C TYR A 48 3.10 1.21 16.02
N MET A 49 2.19 0.91 15.10
CA MET A 49 2.20 -0.36 14.38
C MET A 49 3.36 -0.39 13.38
N LYS A 50 4.03 -1.53 13.24
CA LYS A 50 5.10 -1.74 12.26
C LYS A 50 4.63 -1.35 10.86
N ARG A 51 3.49 -1.89 10.45
CA ARG A 51 2.64 -1.47 9.32
C ARG A 51 1.18 -1.67 9.68
N GLN A 52 0.32 -0.79 9.18
CA GLN A 52 -1.14 -0.95 9.22
C GLN A 52 -1.75 -0.16 8.06
N ALA A 53 -2.91 -0.59 7.55
CA ALA A 53 -3.70 0.21 6.62
C ALA A 53 -4.16 1.50 7.30
N ILE A 54 -3.95 2.63 6.62
CA ILE A 54 -4.31 3.97 7.10
C ILE A 54 -5.19 4.67 6.07
N PHE A 55 -6.13 5.45 6.60
CA PHE A 55 -7.08 6.24 5.83
C PHE A 55 -6.98 7.70 6.25
N SER A 56 -7.06 8.63 5.31
CA SER A 56 -7.25 10.06 5.60
C SER A 56 -8.71 10.42 5.44
N CYS A 57 -9.28 11.16 6.39
CA CYS A 57 -10.66 11.64 6.29
C CYS A 57 -10.66 13.12 5.93
N LEU A 58 -10.89 13.42 4.65
CA LEU A 58 -10.88 14.79 4.12
C LEU A 58 -12.06 15.62 4.64
N THR A 59 -13.18 14.98 4.99
CA THR A 59 -14.31 15.66 5.65
C THR A 59 -13.94 16.18 7.04
N CYS A 60 -13.16 15.40 7.83
CA CYS A 60 -12.80 15.78 9.20
C CYS A 60 -11.53 16.62 9.26
N VAL A 61 -10.54 16.31 8.42
CA VAL A 61 -9.21 16.93 8.43
C VAL A 61 -8.79 17.25 6.99
N PRO A 62 -9.36 18.32 6.37
CA PRO A 62 -9.03 18.70 5.00
C PRO A 62 -7.57 19.08 4.77
N SER A 63 -6.86 19.46 5.84
CA SER A 63 -5.42 19.75 5.82
C SER A 63 -4.56 18.52 5.53
N GLY A 64 -5.09 17.31 5.65
CA GLY A 64 -4.34 16.07 5.41
C GLY A 64 -3.18 15.87 6.38
N ASP A 65 -3.35 16.23 7.64
CA ASP A 65 -2.34 16.03 8.69
C ASP A 65 -2.81 15.02 9.74
N ALA A 66 -3.75 14.14 9.44
CA ALA A 66 -4.22 13.07 10.33
C ALA A 66 -4.56 11.78 9.57
N GLY A 67 -4.33 10.62 10.19
CA GLY A 67 -4.71 9.32 9.64
C GLY A 67 -5.47 8.46 10.64
N VAL A 68 -6.42 7.66 10.16
CA VAL A 68 -7.25 6.77 10.97
C VAL A 68 -7.06 5.32 10.54
N CYS A 69 -7.18 4.38 11.48
CA CYS A 69 -7.09 2.95 11.20
C CYS A 69 -8.39 2.40 10.59
N THR A 70 -8.34 1.18 10.04
CA THR A 70 -9.47 0.46 9.43
C THR A 70 -10.74 0.53 10.27
N ALA A 71 -10.70 0.12 11.54
CA ALA A 71 -11.87 0.13 12.41
C ALA A 71 -12.48 1.53 12.62
N CYS A 72 -11.64 2.57 12.72
CA CYS A 72 -12.10 3.95 12.85
C CYS A 72 -12.70 4.47 11.54
N CYS A 73 -12.13 4.11 10.40
CA CYS A 73 -12.70 4.41 9.08
C CYS A 73 -14.14 3.88 9.01
N LEU A 74 -14.34 2.59 9.33
CA LEU A 74 -15.63 1.91 9.24
C LEU A 74 -16.65 2.35 10.30
N THR A 75 -16.21 2.76 11.50
CA THR A 75 -17.14 3.03 12.63
C THR A 75 -17.34 4.53 12.91
N CYS A 76 -16.28 5.32 12.79
CA CYS A 76 -16.27 6.72 13.18
C CYS A 76 -16.40 7.66 11.97
N HIS A 77 -15.94 7.23 10.80
CA HIS A 77 -15.89 8.03 9.59
C HIS A 77 -16.68 7.41 8.43
N ASP A 78 -17.64 6.55 8.75
CA ASP A 78 -18.60 6.02 7.78
C ASP A 78 -19.38 7.16 7.11
N GLY A 79 -19.51 7.09 5.78
CA GLY A 79 -20.18 8.11 4.98
C GLY A 79 -19.40 9.42 4.80
N HIS A 80 -18.14 9.51 5.24
CA HIS A 80 -17.28 10.67 4.96
C HIS A 80 -16.47 10.49 3.66
N GLU A 81 -15.88 11.59 3.19
CA GLU A 81 -14.86 11.55 2.14
C GLU A 81 -13.55 11.01 2.71
N ILE A 82 -13.18 9.80 2.26
CA ILE A 82 -12.02 9.05 2.73
C ILE A 82 -11.04 8.83 1.57
N VAL A 83 -9.76 8.98 1.85
CA VAL A 83 -8.66 8.54 1.00
C VAL A 83 -7.99 7.34 1.64
N GLU A 84 -7.95 6.21 0.95
CA GLU A 84 -7.17 5.05 1.34
C GLU A 84 -5.68 5.29 1.05
N LEU A 85 -4.82 5.18 2.06
CA LEU A 85 -3.39 5.47 1.95
C LEU A 85 -2.54 4.19 1.94
N TRP A 86 -3.18 3.04 1.81
CA TRP A 86 -2.56 1.73 1.97
C TRP A 86 -1.85 1.61 3.32
N THR A 87 -0.85 0.75 3.40
CA THR A 87 -0.11 0.52 4.63
C THR A 87 0.89 1.65 4.88
N LYS A 88 0.96 2.13 6.12
CA LYS A 88 1.97 3.10 6.59
C LYS A 88 2.77 2.53 7.74
N ARG A 89 4.07 2.82 7.75
CA ARG A 89 4.96 2.34 8.81
C ARG A 89 4.93 3.20 10.06
N ASN A 90 5.16 2.56 11.20
CA ASN A 90 5.30 3.23 12.51
C ASN A 90 4.23 4.30 12.74
N PHE A 91 2.98 3.97 12.41
CA PHE A 91 1.85 4.89 12.49
C PHE A 91 0.93 4.50 13.64
N ARG A 92 0.35 5.48 14.32
CA ARG A 92 -0.66 5.30 15.36
C ARG A 92 -1.92 6.10 15.00
N CYS A 93 -3.10 5.49 15.13
CA CYS A 93 -4.37 6.10 14.73
C CYS A 93 -4.61 7.48 15.39
N ASP A 94 -4.92 8.51 14.60
CA ASP A 94 -5.20 9.86 15.09
C ASP A 94 -6.68 10.09 15.47
N CYS A 95 -7.60 9.20 15.08
CA CYS A 95 -9.05 9.40 15.25
C CYS A 95 -9.41 9.89 16.65
N GLY A 96 -10.08 11.04 16.76
CA GLY A 96 -10.54 11.58 18.04
C GLY A 96 -9.48 12.23 18.93
N ASN A 97 -8.23 12.36 18.48
CA ASN A 97 -7.23 13.20 19.17
C ASN A 97 -7.43 14.70 18.86
N SER A 98 -6.51 15.56 19.27
CA SER A 98 -6.65 17.02 19.08
C SER A 98 -6.76 17.49 17.63
N LYS A 99 -6.45 16.64 16.65
CA LYS A 99 -6.62 16.92 15.21
C LYS A 99 -8.07 16.76 14.75
N PHE A 100 -8.94 16.16 15.57
CA PHE A 100 -10.36 15.97 15.31
C PHE A 100 -11.18 16.82 16.29
N PRO A 101 -11.28 18.15 16.07
CA PRO A 101 -11.88 19.06 17.05
C PRO A 101 -13.38 18.81 17.29
N ASN A 102 -14.08 18.24 16.31
CA ASN A 102 -15.53 18.06 16.33
C ASN A 102 -15.96 16.58 16.45
N SER A 103 -15.02 15.65 16.64
CA SER A 103 -15.34 14.22 16.71
C SER A 103 -14.43 13.48 17.69
N SER A 104 -15.02 12.61 18.49
CA SER A 104 -14.31 11.67 19.36
C SER A 104 -14.33 10.27 18.75
N CYS A 105 -13.31 9.47 19.03
CA CYS A 105 -13.29 8.07 18.61
C CYS A 105 -14.31 7.27 19.42
N LYS A 106 -15.22 6.56 18.73
CA LYS A 106 -16.24 5.70 19.35
C LYS A 106 -15.66 4.39 19.92
N LEU A 107 -14.49 3.99 19.44
CA LEU A 107 -13.85 2.71 19.75
C LEU A 107 -12.81 2.81 20.87
N PHE A 108 -12.17 3.97 21.02
CA PHE A 108 -11.16 4.19 22.06
C PHE A 108 -10.99 5.69 22.37
N ALA A 109 -11.40 6.12 23.58
CA ALA A 109 -11.44 7.54 23.94
C ALA A 109 -10.10 8.10 24.48
N ASP A 110 -9.32 7.29 25.19
CA ASP A 110 -8.19 7.75 26.00
C ASP A 110 -6.89 7.91 25.19
N LYS A 111 -6.84 8.94 24.33
CA LYS A 111 -5.70 9.20 23.45
C LYS A 111 -4.88 10.41 23.87
N ASP A 112 -3.56 10.32 23.68
CA ASP A 112 -2.67 11.47 23.66
C ASP A 112 -3.17 12.53 22.65
N PRO A 113 -3.02 13.83 22.94
CA PRO A 113 -3.46 14.88 22.03
C PRO A 113 -2.84 14.79 20.63
N LYS A 114 -1.57 14.33 20.54
CA LYS A 114 -0.81 14.25 19.29
C LYS A 114 0.05 12.99 19.24
N ASN A 115 0.17 12.41 18.04
CA ASN A 115 1.06 11.31 17.74
C ASN A 115 2.37 11.84 17.12
N LEU A 116 3.39 12.06 17.95
CA LEU A 116 4.62 12.76 17.54
C LEU A 116 5.51 11.99 16.55
N GLN A 117 5.32 10.67 16.41
CA GLN A 117 6.11 9.86 15.48
C GLN A 117 5.40 9.56 14.16
N ASN A 118 4.14 9.97 14.01
CA ASN A 118 3.44 9.84 12.74
C ASN A 118 4.08 10.78 11.70
N ASN A 119 4.23 10.29 10.48
CA ASN A 119 4.61 11.11 9.33
C ASN A 119 3.42 11.27 8.38
N TYR A 120 3.30 12.47 7.82
CA TYR A 120 2.24 12.85 6.91
C TYR A 120 2.88 13.44 5.66
N ASN A 121 2.60 12.84 4.51
CA ASN A 121 2.99 13.36 3.21
C ASN A 121 1.74 13.87 2.47
N GLN A 122 1.89 14.29 1.21
CA GLN A 122 0.79 14.80 0.40
C GLN A 122 -0.37 13.80 0.18
N ASN A 123 -0.14 12.49 0.35
CA ASN A 123 -1.19 11.47 0.13
C ASN A 123 -2.35 11.66 1.09
N PHE A 124 -2.09 12.20 2.28
CA PHE A 124 -3.14 12.48 3.25
C PHE A 124 -4.11 13.58 2.80
N GLN A 125 -3.76 14.35 1.76
CA GLN A 125 -4.64 15.29 1.07
C GLN A 125 -5.27 14.70 -0.20
N GLY A 126 -5.02 13.42 -0.47
CA GLY A 126 -5.39 12.77 -1.72
C GLY A 126 -4.49 13.14 -2.90
N LEU A 127 -3.33 13.77 -2.67
CA LEU A 127 -2.40 14.17 -3.72
C LEU A 127 -1.19 13.23 -3.79
N TYR A 128 -0.71 12.98 -5.01
CA TYR A 128 0.33 12.00 -5.26
C TYR A 128 1.35 12.49 -6.28
N CYS A 129 2.51 11.84 -6.26
CA CYS A 129 3.59 12.00 -7.23
C CYS A 129 4.18 13.43 -7.22
N THR A 130 5.22 13.67 -8.00
CA THR A 130 5.80 15.01 -8.19
C THR A 130 4.88 15.96 -8.94
N CYS A 131 3.80 15.46 -9.54
CA CYS A 131 2.80 16.26 -10.25
C CYS A 131 1.67 16.77 -9.34
N HIS A 132 1.61 16.33 -8.08
CA HIS A 132 0.61 16.77 -7.10
C HIS A 132 -0.83 16.64 -7.61
N ARG A 133 -1.14 15.52 -8.28
CA ARG A 133 -2.48 15.24 -8.81
C ARG A 133 -3.25 14.30 -7.89
N PRO A 134 -4.58 14.39 -7.85
CA PRO A 134 -5.39 13.48 -7.08
C PRO A 134 -5.41 12.07 -7.69
N TYR A 135 -5.79 11.07 -6.88
CA TYR A 135 -6.08 9.72 -7.37
C TYR A 135 -7.42 9.22 -6.78
N PRO A 136 -8.37 8.76 -7.61
CA PRO A 136 -8.33 8.79 -9.08
C PRO A 136 -8.32 10.23 -9.62
N ASP A 137 -7.58 10.48 -10.70
CA ASP A 137 -7.48 11.80 -11.32
C ASP A 137 -8.72 12.05 -12.21
N PRO A 138 -9.62 12.99 -11.88
CA PRO A 138 -10.84 13.23 -12.66
C PRO A 138 -10.55 13.80 -14.05
N GLU A 139 -9.35 14.32 -14.28
CA GLU A 139 -8.92 14.86 -15.57
C GLU A 139 -8.17 13.83 -16.43
N ALA A 140 -7.88 12.65 -15.90
CA ALA A 140 -7.16 11.62 -16.65
C ALA A 140 -8.13 10.79 -17.52
N GLU A 141 -7.78 10.59 -18.79
CA GLU A 141 -8.52 9.71 -19.70
C GLU A 141 -8.54 8.26 -19.21
N ASN A 142 -7.41 7.81 -18.66
CA ASN A 142 -7.26 6.49 -18.06
C ASN A 142 -6.49 6.64 -16.76
N GLN A 143 -6.95 5.96 -15.70
CA GLN A 143 -6.16 5.83 -14.49
C GLN A 143 -4.98 4.90 -14.78
N VAL A 144 -3.80 5.27 -14.30
CA VAL A 144 -2.57 4.50 -14.49
C VAL A 144 -2.08 3.99 -13.15
N ASP A 145 -1.47 2.82 -13.16
CA ASP A 145 -0.88 2.25 -11.96
C ASP A 145 0.27 3.12 -11.44
N MET A 146 0.36 3.20 -10.13
CA MET A 146 1.37 3.99 -9.43
C MET A 146 2.27 3.06 -8.62
N ILE A 147 3.52 3.49 -8.40
CA ILE A 147 4.51 2.73 -7.64
C ILE A 147 4.80 3.47 -6.34
N GLN A 148 4.69 2.78 -5.21
CA GLN A 148 5.00 3.36 -3.90
C GLN A 148 6.50 3.35 -3.64
N CYS A 149 7.06 4.48 -3.23
CA CYS A 149 8.42 4.54 -2.72
C CYS A 149 8.51 3.96 -1.30
N CYS A 150 9.35 2.96 -1.09
CA CYS A 150 9.51 2.31 0.21
C CYS A 150 10.16 3.21 1.28
N ALA A 151 10.73 4.37 0.91
CA ALA A 151 11.38 5.32 1.81
C ALA A 151 10.45 6.45 2.28
N CYS A 152 9.75 7.14 1.37
CA CYS A 152 8.84 8.23 1.73
C CYS A 152 7.36 7.84 1.78
N GLU A 153 7.04 6.61 1.39
CA GLU A 153 5.67 6.07 1.30
C GLU A 153 4.72 6.90 0.42
N ASP A 154 5.27 7.72 -0.48
CA ASP A 154 4.54 8.43 -1.52
C ASP A 154 4.45 7.56 -2.79
N TRP A 155 3.43 7.82 -3.61
CA TRP A 155 3.14 7.08 -4.83
C TRP A 155 3.54 7.90 -6.05
N PHE A 156 4.09 7.24 -7.06
CA PHE A 156 4.61 7.88 -8.26
C PHE A 156 4.06 7.24 -9.53
N HIS A 157 3.68 8.08 -10.49
CA HIS A 157 3.42 7.64 -11.87
C HIS A 157 4.72 7.15 -12.50
N GLY A 158 4.67 6.07 -13.27
CA GLY A 158 5.86 5.49 -13.93
C GLY A 158 6.64 6.50 -14.78
N ASN A 159 5.96 7.42 -15.45
CA ASN A 159 6.60 8.45 -16.28
C ASN A 159 7.22 9.61 -15.49
N HIS A 160 7.00 9.68 -14.17
CA HIS A 160 7.47 10.78 -13.31
C HIS A 160 8.59 10.34 -12.34
N ILE A 161 9.19 9.17 -12.55
CA ILE A 161 10.30 8.64 -11.74
C ILE A 161 11.68 8.89 -12.35
N CYS A 162 11.79 9.76 -13.36
CA CYS A 162 13.07 10.16 -13.98
C CYS A 162 13.89 9.00 -14.55
N LEU A 163 13.24 8.04 -15.22
CA LEU A 163 13.94 7.04 -16.04
C LEU A 163 14.56 7.67 -17.28
N GLU A 164 15.65 7.07 -17.78
CA GLU A 164 16.17 7.43 -19.09
C GLU A 164 15.20 7.01 -20.21
N PRO A 165 15.20 7.68 -21.37
CA PRO A 165 14.31 7.32 -22.48
C PRO A 165 14.46 5.88 -22.99
N SER A 166 15.59 5.22 -22.72
CA SER A 166 15.87 3.83 -23.08
C SER A 166 15.59 2.83 -21.95
N GLU A 167 15.20 3.31 -20.77
CA GLU A 167 14.92 2.50 -19.59
C GLU A 167 13.41 2.39 -19.36
N GLU A 168 12.96 1.19 -18.99
CA GLU A 168 11.60 0.90 -18.61
C GLU A 168 11.60 0.43 -17.16
N ILE A 169 10.45 0.51 -16.48
CA ILE A 169 10.29 -0.10 -15.15
C ILE A 169 10.55 -1.62 -15.29
N PRO A 170 11.41 -2.23 -14.46
CA PRO A 170 11.75 -3.65 -14.63
C PRO A 170 10.55 -4.57 -14.34
N THR A 171 9.99 -5.14 -15.40
CA THR A 171 8.91 -6.16 -15.34
C THR A 171 9.28 -7.39 -16.18
N ASP A 172 8.63 -8.52 -15.92
CA ASP A 172 8.73 -9.72 -16.75
C ASP A 172 7.77 -9.71 -17.95
N GLU A 173 7.64 -10.85 -18.64
CA GLU A 173 6.78 -11.01 -19.83
C GLU A 173 5.28 -10.87 -19.52
N GLU A 174 4.88 -11.09 -18.26
CA GLU A 174 3.51 -10.99 -17.77
C GLU A 174 3.22 -9.61 -17.15
N GLN A 175 4.16 -8.66 -17.27
CA GLN A 175 4.13 -7.32 -16.64
C GLN A 175 4.28 -7.31 -15.12
N GLU A 176 4.72 -8.43 -14.53
CA GLU A 176 4.94 -8.51 -13.09
C GLU A 176 6.27 -7.85 -12.69
N PRO A 177 6.33 -7.12 -11.56
CA PRO A 177 7.56 -6.47 -11.09
C PRO A 177 8.71 -7.45 -10.83
N LEU A 178 9.87 -7.17 -11.43
CA LEU A 178 11.12 -7.91 -11.16
C LEU A 178 11.87 -7.42 -9.91
N TYR A 179 11.38 -6.35 -9.28
CA TYR A 179 11.91 -5.76 -8.07
C TYR A 179 10.98 -6.03 -6.88
N GLU A 180 11.53 -5.95 -5.66
CA GLU A 180 10.77 -6.00 -4.42
C GLU A 180 10.44 -4.60 -3.91
N ASP A 181 11.39 -3.66 -3.99
CA ASP A 181 11.18 -2.28 -3.55
C ASP A 181 11.68 -1.26 -4.56
N PHE A 182 10.97 -0.13 -4.56
CA PHE A 182 11.31 1.06 -5.31
C PHE A 182 11.69 2.21 -4.37
N ILE A 183 12.76 2.93 -4.68
CA ILE A 183 13.11 4.21 -4.04
C ILE A 183 13.07 5.32 -5.09
N CYS A 184 12.26 6.35 -4.85
CA CYS A 184 12.09 7.45 -5.79
C CYS A 184 13.38 8.26 -5.97
N PRO A 185 13.52 9.04 -7.05
CA PRO A 185 14.74 9.79 -7.36
C PRO A 185 15.19 10.75 -6.25
N GLU A 186 14.26 11.34 -5.50
CA GLU A 186 14.59 12.24 -4.41
C GLU A 186 15.12 11.48 -3.18
N CYS A 187 14.46 10.39 -2.80
CA CYS A 187 14.93 9.53 -1.71
C CYS A 187 16.25 8.84 -2.05
N ALA A 188 16.50 8.49 -3.32
CA ALA A 188 17.73 7.83 -3.76
C ALA A 188 19.00 8.64 -3.39
N ILE A 189 18.90 9.97 -3.29
CA ILE A 189 20.00 10.84 -2.83
C ILE A 189 20.37 10.53 -1.38
N SER A 190 19.37 10.49 -0.49
CA SER A 190 19.57 10.18 0.93
C SER A 190 19.94 8.71 1.17
N PHE A 191 19.52 7.83 0.25
CA PHE A 191 19.78 6.39 0.30
C PHE A 191 20.97 5.98 -0.58
N SER A 192 21.81 6.93 -1.02
CA SER A 192 22.94 6.70 -1.92
C SER A 192 23.97 5.70 -1.38
N PHE A 193 24.04 5.52 -0.04
CA PHE A 193 24.87 4.50 0.60
C PHE A 193 24.52 3.07 0.15
N LEU A 194 23.31 2.83 -0.37
CA LEU A 194 22.92 1.52 -0.92
C LEU A 194 23.84 1.10 -2.07
N LYS A 195 24.44 2.06 -2.80
CA LYS A 195 25.42 1.78 -3.87
C LYS A 195 26.71 1.14 -3.39
N LEU A 196 26.96 1.12 -2.08
CA LEU A 196 28.11 0.45 -1.48
C LEU A 196 27.89 -1.06 -1.28
N TYR A 197 26.66 -1.56 -1.47
CA TYR A 197 26.33 -2.98 -1.36
C TYR A 197 26.58 -3.74 -2.66
N PRO A 198 26.70 -5.08 -2.59
CA PRO A 198 26.97 -5.91 -3.77
C PRO A 198 25.94 -5.75 -4.89
N PRO A 199 26.32 -6.01 -6.15
CA PRO A 199 25.40 -5.96 -7.30
C PRO A 199 24.11 -6.78 -7.14
N SER A 200 24.11 -7.80 -6.27
CA SER A 200 22.96 -8.68 -6.02
C SER A 200 21.73 -7.98 -5.43
N ILE A 201 21.88 -6.79 -4.83
CA ILE A 201 20.74 -6.03 -4.27
C ILE A 201 19.94 -5.28 -5.34
N TRP A 202 20.44 -5.24 -6.58
CA TRP A 202 19.85 -4.49 -7.69
C TRP A 202 19.19 -5.46 -8.67
N VAL A 203 18.13 -5.03 -9.34
CA VAL A 203 17.60 -5.78 -10.48
C VAL A 203 18.64 -5.80 -11.59
N SER A 204 18.88 -6.98 -12.16
CA SER A 204 19.74 -7.11 -13.33
C SER A 204 19.02 -6.50 -14.53
N SER A 205 19.52 -5.38 -15.06
CA SER A 205 18.97 -4.76 -16.25
C SER A 205 19.00 -5.79 -17.39
N PHE A 206 17.84 -6.18 -17.91
CA PHE A 206 17.78 -6.90 -19.17
C PHE A 206 18.26 -5.95 -20.28
N GLN A 207 19.52 -6.08 -20.69
CA GLN A 207 19.91 -5.56 -21.99
C GLN A 207 19.13 -6.38 -23.02
N LYS A 208 18.02 -5.83 -23.53
CA LYS A 208 17.44 -6.28 -24.80
C LYS A 208 18.59 -6.27 -25.80
N SER A 209 19.08 -7.45 -26.16
CA SER A 209 20.18 -7.63 -27.09
C SER A 209 19.71 -7.19 -28.47
N THR A 210 19.93 -5.92 -28.80
CA THR A 210 19.90 -5.49 -30.19
C THR A 210 21.04 -6.19 -30.91
N THR A 211 20.73 -7.28 -31.58
CA THR A 211 21.60 -7.88 -32.59
C THR A 211 22.01 -6.80 -33.60
N PRO A 212 23.30 -6.51 -33.80
CA PRO A 212 23.72 -5.58 -34.84
C PRO A 212 23.52 -6.25 -36.19
N ARG A 213 22.49 -5.82 -36.92
CA ARG A 213 22.34 -6.16 -38.34
C ARG A 213 23.37 -5.35 -39.10
N SER A 214 24.36 -6.07 -39.63
CA SER A 214 25.47 -5.61 -40.44
C SER A 214 25.09 -4.54 -41.46
N GLU A 215 25.86 -3.44 -41.44
CA GLU A 215 25.91 -2.44 -42.50
C GLU A 215 26.37 -3.08 -43.82
N GLU A 216 25.56 -2.94 -44.87
CA GLU A 216 26.09 -2.79 -46.23
C GLU A 216 25.71 -1.41 -46.77
N LYS A 217 26.76 -0.63 -46.98
CA LYS A 217 26.83 0.69 -47.60
C LYS A 217 26.09 0.76 -48.94
N LYS A 218 25.29 1.82 -49.15
CA LYS A 218 25.26 2.56 -50.42
C LYS A 218 24.83 4.02 -50.20
N THR A 219 25.70 4.91 -50.65
CA THR A 219 25.67 6.37 -50.59
C THR A 219 24.89 7.02 -51.75
N CYS A 220 24.21 8.14 -51.49
CA CYS A 220 24.21 9.43 -52.25
C CYS A 220 23.22 10.40 -51.56
N GLU A 221 23.66 11.56 -51.03
CA GLU A 221 23.77 12.90 -51.65
C GLU A 221 22.47 13.65 -51.99
N ASN A 222 22.31 14.78 -51.27
CA ASN A 222 21.77 16.10 -51.64
C ASN A 222 20.30 16.35 -52.08
N ALA A 223 19.69 17.23 -51.28
CA ALA A 223 19.05 18.51 -51.67
C ALA A 223 17.52 18.59 -51.94
N THR A 224 16.93 19.58 -51.24
CA THR A 224 15.82 20.48 -51.63
C THR A 224 14.38 19.97 -51.79
N GLY A 225 13.51 20.55 -50.94
CA GLY A 225 12.15 21.05 -51.25
C GLY A 225 11.09 20.02 -51.63
N CYS A 226 9.80 20.32 -51.62
CA CYS A 226 8.95 21.35 -51.04
C CYS A 226 7.50 20.82 -51.24
N MET A 227 6.56 21.31 -50.43
CA MET A 227 5.11 21.48 -50.75
C MET A 227 4.31 20.20 -51.09
N SER A 228 3.06 20.02 -50.67
CA SER A 228 1.92 20.93 -50.82
C SER A 228 0.78 20.34 -49.93
N SER A 229 0.07 21.13 -49.13
CA SER A 229 -1.23 21.77 -49.47
C SER A 229 -2.41 20.77 -49.42
N GLU A 230 -3.58 21.04 -48.87
CA GLU A 230 -4.23 22.30 -48.47
C GLU A 230 -5.64 22.04 -47.88
N LYS A 231 -6.11 22.98 -47.05
CA LYS A 231 -7.50 23.49 -46.87
C LYS A 231 -8.53 22.68 -46.07
N ASP A 232 -9.52 23.28 -45.41
CA ASP A 232 -9.94 24.66 -45.00
C ASP A 232 -11.09 24.36 -43.99
N GLY A 233 -11.36 25.07 -42.89
CA GLY A 233 -11.78 26.47 -42.73
C GLY A 233 -12.58 26.53 -41.40
N ASN A 234 -12.22 27.43 -40.47
CA ASN A 234 -12.87 28.71 -40.20
C ASN A 234 -14.04 28.62 -39.20
N GLU A 235 -13.85 29.12 -37.97
CA GLU A 235 -14.39 30.43 -37.56
C GLU A 235 -13.88 30.86 -36.17
N SER A 236 -13.59 32.15 -36.11
CA SER A 236 -13.03 32.89 -34.99
C SER A 236 -14.10 33.36 -34.00
N TYR A 237 -13.75 33.47 -32.71
CA TYR A 237 -14.12 34.66 -31.95
C TYR A 237 -12.94 35.12 -31.10
N SER A 238 -12.63 36.40 -31.23
CA SER A 238 -11.62 37.12 -30.45
C SER A 238 -12.28 37.87 -29.30
N PHE A 239 -11.69 37.84 -28.11
CA PHE A 239 -11.60 39.07 -27.31
C PHE A 239 -10.23 39.16 -26.64
N THR A 240 -9.74 40.39 -26.62
CA THR A 240 -8.37 40.83 -26.43
C THR A 240 -7.95 40.97 -24.96
N SER A 241 -6.63 40.87 -24.76
CA SER A 241 -5.86 41.17 -23.55
C SER A 241 -6.18 42.49 -22.87
N GLU A 242 -5.99 42.53 -21.54
CA GLU A 242 -5.14 43.55 -20.93
C GLU A 242 -4.17 42.92 -19.91
N VAL A 243 -2.97 43.47 -19.96
CA VAL A 243 -1.71 43.05 -19.33
C VAL A 243 -1.52 43.87 -18.06
N LEU A 244 -1.12 43.25 -16.96
CA LEU A 244 -0.28 43.90 -15.96
C LEU A 244 0.86 42.97 -15.57
N THR A 245 2.03 43.27 -16.15
CA THR A 245 3.34 42.97 -15.63
C THR A 245 3.55 43.75 -14.33
N ASP A 246 4.04 43.11 -13.26
CA ASP A 246 5.26 43.62 -12.65
C ASP A 246 6.02 42.51 -11.94
N SER A 247 7.33 42.55 -12.16
CA SER A 247 8.32 41.74 -11.46
C SER A 247 8.64 42.43 -10.14
N SER A 248 9.06 41.67 -9.12
CA SER A 248 10.30 41.95 -8.36
C SER A 248 10.36 41.12 -7.08
N CYS A 249 11.47 40.42 -6.95
CA CYS A 249 12.05 39.91 -5.73
C CYS A 249 12.32 41.05 -4.73
N PRO A 250 12.49 40.74 -3.44
CA PRO A 250 13.73 41.18 -2.82
C PRO A 250 14.38 40.12 -1.92
N SER A 251 15.71 40.11 -1.99
CA SER A 251 16.61 39.44 -1.06
C SER A 251 16.97 40.34 0.14
N VAL A 252 17.52 39.67 1.15
CA VAL A 252 18.48 40.11 2.20
C VAL A 252 17.89 40.55 3.55
N GLY A 253 18.35 39.88 4.62
CA GLY A 253 18.32 40.44 5.97
C GLY A 253 18.65 39.47 7.10
N ASN A 254 19.93 39.16 7.31
CA ASN A 254 20.46 38.59 8.56
C ASN A 254 20.21 39.51 9.77
N SER A 255 19.87 38.94 10.94
CA SER A 255 20.31 39.30 12.31
C SER A 255 19.44 38.53 13.32
N SER A 256 19.95 37.60 14.13
CA SER A 256 20.76 37.78 15.34
C SER A 256 20.18 38.75 16.37
N VAL A 257 19.61 38.20 17.45
CA VAL A 257 19.59 38.72 18.84
C VAL A 257 19.09 37.58 19.75
N THR A 258 19.97 36.87 20.47
CA THR A 258 20.37 37.06 21.88
C THR A 258 19.22 37.27 22.88
N ALA A 259 18.99 36.26 23.73
CA ALA A 259 18.55 36.46 25.11
C ALA A 259 19.31 35.49 26.02
N THR A 260 20.18 36.10 26.82
CA THR A 260 21.03 35.56 27.89
C THR A 260 20.24 35.38 29.20
N ILE A 261 20.93 34.76 30.18
CA ILE A 261 20.68 34.70 31.65
C ILE A 261 20.19 33.31 32.10
N SER A 262 20.77 32.61 33.07
CA SER A 262 22.06 32.65 33.79
C SER A 262 22.13 31.35 34.60
N SER A 263 23.36 30.92 34.88
CA SER A 263 23.74 29.77 35.70
C SER A 263 23.75 30.04 37.21
N GLU A 264 23.93 28.95 37.97
CA GLU A 264 24.23 28.79 39.41
C GLU A 264 22.97 28.46 40.25
N ASP A 265 22.87 27.26 40.86
CA ASP A 265 23.66 26.94 42.04
C ASP A 265 23.98 25.44 42.25
N LYS A 266 25.09 25.19 42.97
CA LYS A 266 25.67 23.89 43.33
C LYS A 266 24.99 23.28 44.57
N SER A 267 24.87 21.95 44.62
CA SER A 267 25.26 21.21 45.84
C SER A 267 25.57 19.73 45.56
N SER A 268 26.69 19.29 46.15
CA SER A 268 27.27 17.94 46.17
C SER A 268 26.38 16.95 46.94
N VAL A 269 26.50 15.62 46.80
CA VAL A 269 27.41 14.79 47.63
C VAL A 269 27.21 13.28 47.32
N LYS A 270 28.34 12.58 47.10
CA LYS A 270 28.73 11.17 47.37
C LYS A 270 28.25 9.97 46.53
N ASN A 271 29.26 9.43 45.84
CA ASN A 271 29.52 8.02 45.54
C ASN A 271 29.31 7.07 46.73
N ASN A 272 28.93 5.83 46.42
CA ASN A 272 29.51 4.63 47.01
C ASN A 272 29.53 3.50 45.97
N ASN A 273 30.74 2.99 45.68
CA ASN A 273 31.01 1.74 44.98
C ASN A 273 30.59 0.55 45.84
N LEU A 274 30.08 -0.51 45.20
CA LEU A 274 30.24 -1.89 45.63
C LEU A 274 30.45 -2.75 44.38
N GLU A 275 31.65 -3.33 44.28
CA GLU A 275 32.08 -4.33 43.31
C GLU A 275 31.48 -5.71 43.67
N GLY A 276 31.30 -6.58 42.66
CA GLY A 276 30.96 -7.99 42.86
C GLY A 276 30.59 -8.74 41.57
N ASP A 277 31.63 -9.22 40.88
CA ASP A 277 31.76 -10.46 40.08
C ASP A 277 30.77 -10.83 38.95
N ASP A 278 31.27 -10.59 37.73
CA ASP A 278 31.62 -11.61 36.71
C ASP A 278 30.61 -12.74 36.39
N LYS A 279 30.03 -12.63 35.19
CA LYS A 279 30.01 -13.69 34.18
C LYS A 279 29.65 -13.10 32.82
N SER A 280 30.68 -12.65 32.09
CA SER A 280 30.58 -12.29 30.69
C SER A 280 30.33 -13.54 29.84
N LEU A 281 29.11 -13.68 29.31
CA LEU A 281 28.86 -14.47 28.11
C LEU A 281 29.24 -13.60 26.91
N GLU A 282 30.50 -13.71 26.48
CA GLU A 282 30.97 -13.17 25.21
C GLU A 282 30.23 -13.86 24.04
N ASN A 283 29.13 -13.26 23.61
CA ASN A 283 28.62 -13.50 22.27
C ASN A 283 29.50 -12.72 21.30
N LYS A 284 30.39 -13.46 20.62
CA LYS A 284 31.26 -12.96 19.54
C LYS A 284 30.43 -12.22 18.49
N VAL A 285 30.58 -10.91 18.43
CA VAL A 285 30.10 -10.07 17.33
C VAL A 285 30.96 -10.37 16.10
N PRO A 286 30.40 -10.59 14.90
CA PRO A 286 31.21 -10.71 13.69
C PRO A 286 31.88 -9.35 13.37
N ASP A 287 33.19 -9.25 13.61
CA ASP A 287 34.00 -8.03 13.48
C ASP A 287 34.21 -7.53 12.03
N SER A 288 33.64 -8.17 11.01
CA SER A 288 33.81 -7.75 9.62
C SER A 288 32.54 -7.06 9.09
N CYS A 289 32.51 -5.73 9.18
CA CYS A 289 31.52 -4.90 8.48
C CYS A 289 31.63 -5.09 6.95
N LEU A 290 30.52 -5.44 6.28
CA LEU A 290 30.47 -5.59 4.81
C LEU A 290 30.83 -4.29 4.07
N LEU A 291 30.53 -3.15 4.69
CA LEU A 291 30.75 -1.81 4.14
C LEU A 291 32.10 -1.19 4.53
N LYS A 292 32.97 -1.96 5.21
CA LYS A 292 34.33 -1.58 5.62
C LYS A 292 34.47 -0.08 5.96
N LEU A 293 33.82 0.39 7.03
CA LEU A 293 34.00 1.73 7.63
C LEU A 293 33.80 2.97 6.73
N VAL A 294 33.13 2.89 5.58
CA VAL A 294 32.96 4.08 4.68
C VAL A 294 31.63 4.83 4.84
N LEU A 295 30.70 4.40 5.69
CA LEU A 295 29.36 5.02 5.78
C LEU A 295 29.35 6.50 6.23
N ASN A 296 30.37 6.95 6.98
CA ASN A 296 30.40 8.30 7.54
C ASN A 296 31.17 9.33 6.69
N GLN A 297 31.73 8.94 5.54
CA GLN A 297 32.62 9.81 4.75
C GLN A 297 32.21 9.99 3.28
N THR A 298 31.29 9.18 2.76
CA THR A 298 30.83 9.29 1.36
C THR A 298 29.43 9.86 1.28
N THR A 299 29.33 11.18 1.21
CA THR A 299 28.29 11.79 0.37
C THR A 299 28.67 11.44 -1.07
N HIS A 300 28.21 10.30 -1.58
CA HIS A 300 28.22 10.07 -3.02
C HIS A 300 27.25 11.09 -3.61
N VAL A 301 27.79 12.22 -4.06
CA VAL A 301 27.05 13.16 -4.89
C VAL A 301 26.58 12.35 -6.09
N LEU A 302 25.28 12.11 -6.16
CA LEU A 302 24.69 11.50 -7.34
C LEU A 302 24.82 12.54 -8.46
N ASP A 303 25.61 12.23 -9.49
CA ASP A 303 25.69 13.06 -10.69
C ASP A 303 24.33 13.13 -11.43
N LYS A 304 23.39 12.23 -11.07
CA LYS A 304 22.05 12.14 -11.66
C LYS A 304 21.02 11.62 -10.65
N LYS A 305 19.85 12.28 -10.58
CA LYS A 305 18.68 11.81 -9.81
C LYS A 305 18.03 10.63 -10.55
N MET A 306 18.36 9.42 -10.14
CA MET A 306 17.79 8.18 -10.70
C MET A 306 17.09 7.39 -9.59
N PRO A 307 15.98 6.68 -9.90
CA PRO A 307 15.32 5.80 -8.95
C PRO A 307 16.17 4.55 -8.68
N PHE A 308 15.89 3.87 -7.57
CA PHE A 308 16.45 2.55 -7.27
C PHE A 308 15.36 1.49 -7.37
N PHE A 309 15.65 0.41 -8.11
CA PHE A 309 14.87 -0.81 -8.13
C PHE A 309 15.68 -1.91 -7.47
N LEU A 310 15.20 -2.37 -6.32
CA LEU A 310 15.91 -3.31 -5.45
C LEU A 310 15.36 -4.71 -5.65
N SER A 311 16.25 -5.69 -5.79
CA SER A 311 15.89 -7.09 -6.09
C SER A 311 15.20 -7.77 -4.90
N LYS A 312 14.53 -8.90 -5.15
CA LYS A 312 13.96 -9.73 -4.10
C LYS A 312 15.03 -10.18 -3.09
N GLY A 313 14.75 -10.00 -1.80
CA GLY A 313 15.63 -10.34 -0.68
C GLY A 313 16.77 -9.34 -0.44
N TRP A 314 16.76 -8.16 -1.06
CA TRP A 314 17.86 -7.19 -0.95
C TRP A 314 18.15 -6.77 0.49
N ARG A 315 17.12 -6.68 1.35
CA ARG A 315 17.24 -6.33 2.78
C ARG A 315 18.16 -7.29 3.54
N ASP A 316 18.23 -8.56 3.13
CA ASP A 316 19.10 -9.56 3.77
C ASP A 316 20.58 -9.37 3.44
N SER A 317 20.90 -8.62 2.39
CA SER A 317 22.27 -8.23 2.06
C SER A 317 22.76 -7.03 2.88
N LEU A 318 21.88 -6.34 3.61
CA LEU A 318 22.25 -5.19 4.42
C LEU A 318 23.07 -5.59 5.65
N CYS A 319 24.05 -4.75 5.99
CA CYS A 319 24.99 -5.03 7.07
C CYS A 319 24.38 -4.66 8.41
N LYS A 320 24.33 -5.61 9.35
CA LYS A 320 23.71 -5.44 10.67
C LYS A 320 24.72 -5.34 11.82
N CYS A 321 25.98 -5.02 11.55
CA CYS A 321 26.96 -4.76 12.61
C CYS A 321 26.63 -3.46 13.35
N GLN A 322 27.16 -3.28 14.57
CA GLN A 322 26.82 -2.15 15.43
C GLN A 322 27.03 -0.78 14.76
N SER A 323 28.15 -0.60 14.03
CA SER A 323 28.43 0.68 13.36
C SER A 323 27.44 1.00 12.23
N CYS A 324 26.99 0.00 11.47
CA CYS A 324 25.94 0.15 10.46
C CYS A 324 24.58 0.41 11.12
N TYR A 325 24.28 -0.30 12.21
CA TYR A 325 23.05 -0.09 12.98
C TYR A 325 22.96 1.36 13.49
N ASP A 326 24.03 1.86 14.13
CA ASP A 326 24.11 3.23 14.63
C ASP A 326 23.95 4.25 13.49
N PHE A 327 24.52 3.97 12.31
CA PHE A 327 24.33 4.79 11.12
C PHE A 327 22.85 4.82 10.68
N TYR A 328 22.17 3.68 10.62
CA TYR A 328 20.76 3.65 10.22
C TYR A 328 19.88 4.41 11.20
N VAL A 329 20.10 4.25 12.51
CA VAL A 329 19.37 4.99 13.56
C VAL A 329 19.62 6.49 13.44
N LYS A 330 20.88 6.91 13.30
CA LYS A 330 21.26 8.32 13.15
C LYS A 330 20.60 8.97 11.94
N ASN A 331 20.50 8.25 10.83
CA ASN A 331 19.87 8.73 9.59
C ASN A 331 18.36 8.44 9.52
N LYS A 332 17.76 7.84 10.56
CA LYS A 332 16.34 7.47 10.64
C LYS A 332 15.86 6.52 9.53
N VAL A 333 16.74 5.62 9.09
CA VAL A 333 16.49 4.61 8.05
C VAL A 333 16.58 3.17 8.58
N GLN A 334 16.45 2.99 9.90
CA GLN A 334 16.50 1.68 10.55
C GLN A 334 15.39 0.72 10.09
N HIS A 335 14.33 1.22 9.46
CA HIS A 335 13.27 0.40 8.87
C HIS A 335 13.80 -0.52 7.76
N LEU A 336 14.87 -0.14 7.04
CA LEU A 336 15.44 -0.97 5.97
C LEU A 336 15.95 -2.33 6.43
N ILE A 337 16.43 -2.43 7.67
CA ILE A 337 16.97 -3.68 8.24
C ILE A 337 15.98 -4.45 9.11
N ASN A 338 14.77 -3.91 9.28
CA ASN A 338 13.69 -4.52 10.04
C ASN A 338 12.84 -5.39 9.10
N LYS A 339 12.86 -6.71 9.29
CA LYS A 339 12.08 -7.63 8.43
C LYS A 339 10.58 -7.37 8.52
N ASP A 340 10.10 -7.03 9.72
CA ASP A 340 8.68 -6.73 10.00
C ASP A 340 8.14 -5.46 9.32
N ASP A 341 8.98 -4.73 8.59
CA ASP A 341 8.60 -3.55 7.81
C ASP A 341 8.47 -3.85 6.31
N SER A 342 8.76 -5.06 5.84
CA SER A 342 8.53 -5.42 4.42
C SER A 342 7.03 -5.53 4.11
N MET A 343 6.68 -5.31 2.84
CA MET A 343 5.32 -5.58 2.35
C MET A 343 5.01 -7.08 2.37
N GLU A 344 6.01 -7.92 2.10
CA GLU A 344 5.90 -9.37 2.17
C GLU A 344 5.46 -9.84 3.57
N GLU A 345 6.12 -9.37 4.62
CA GLU A 345 5.77 -9.75 6.00
C GLU A 345 4.37 -9.24 6.39
N TYR A 346 4.00 -8.04 5.95
CA TYR A 346 2.66 -7.51 6.17
C TYR A 346 1.57 -8.39 5.54
N VAL A 347 1.79 -8.81 4.29
CA VAL A 347 0.89 -9.70 3.56
C VAL A 347 0.84 -11.09 4.19
N GLU A 348 1.99 -11.63 4.61
CA GLU A 348 2.05 -12.95 5.23
C GLU A 348 1.33 -12.97 6.59
N MET A 349 1.52 -11.93 7.40
CA MET A 349 0.77 -11.74 8.65
C MET A 349 -0.74 -11.66 8.38
N ALA A 350 -1.18 -11.00 7.31
CA ALA A 350 -2.58 -10.95 6.93
C ALA A 350 -3.15 -12.35 6.61
N LYS A 351 -2.42 -13.14 5.82
CA LYS A 351 -2.78 -14.54 5.50
C LYS A 351 -2.86 -15.40 6.75
N GLN A 352 -1.87 -15.27 7.66
CA GLN A 352 -1.87 -15.99 8.92
C GLN A 352 -3.11 -15.64 9.76
N LYS A 353 -3.43 -14.35 9.92
CA LYS A 353 -4.63 -13.92 10.65
C LYS A 353 -5.91 -14.45 10.04
N ARG A 354 -6.04 -14.44 8.70
CA ARG A 354 -7.19 -15.04 7.99
C ARG A 354 -7.33 -16.51 8.35
N GLN A 355 -6.24 -17.29 8.27
CA GLN A 355 -6.25 -18.71 8.61
C GLN A 355 -6.62 -18.96 10.07
N GLU A 356 -6.06 -18.17 11.00
CA GLU A 356 -6.40 -18.25 12.43
C GLU A 356 -7.88 -17.94 12.69
N ASN A 357 -8.44 -16.96 11.98
CA ASN A 357 -9.85 -16.58 12.12
C ASN A 357 -10.80 -17.65 11.56
N LEU A 358 -10.48 -18.21 10.39
CA LEU A 358 -11.22 -19.36 9.82
C LEU A 358 -11.20 -20.54 10.79
N GLN A 359 -10.03 -20.87 11.33
CA GLN A 359 -9.90 -21.96 12.30
C GLN A 359 -10.68 -21.69 13.60
N LYS A 360 -10.68 -20.44 14.10
CA LYS A 360 -11.51 -20.05 15.25
C LYS A 360 -13.00 -20.21 14.96
N GLN A 361 -13.45 -19.85 13.76
CA GLN A 361 -14.84 -19.99 13.34
C GLN A 361 -15.26 -21.47 13.24
N GLU A 362 -14.43 -22.32 12.63
CA GLU A 362 -14.66 -23.77 12.57
C GLU A 362 -14.72 -24.39 13.96
N ASN A 363 -13.78 -24.03 14.84
CA ASN A 363 -13.78 -24.51 16.23
C ASN A 363 -15.04 -24.07 16.98
N ALA A 364 -15.45 -22.79 16.84
CA ALA A 364 -16.68 -22.29 17.47
C ALA A 364 -17.94 -23.01 16.95
N GLN A 365 -18.00 -23.33 15.67
CA GLN A 365 -19.08 -24.13 15.09
C GLN A 365 -19.09 -25.55 15.66
N MET A 366 -17.92 -26.20 15.73
CA MET A 366 -17.80 -27.54 16.31
C MET A 366 -18.15 -27.57 17.79
N ASP A 367 -17.72 -26.57 18.56
CA ASP A 367 -18.07 -26.42 19.96
C ASP A 367 -19.57 -26.24 20.14
N PHE A 368 -20.20 -25.39 19.33
CA PHE A 368 -21.66 -25.24 19.30
C PHE A 368 -22.35 -26.58 19.04
N ILE A 369 -21.96 -27.32 17.99
CA ILE A 369 -22.53 -28.64 17.69
C ILE A 369 -22.33 -29.60 18.87
N ASN A 370 -21.17 -29.56 19.53
CA ASN A 370 -20.87 -30.42 20.68
C ASN A 370 -21.74 -30.11 21.91
N THR A 371 -22.24 -28.89 22.07
CA THR A 371 -23.20 -28.55 23.14
C THR A 371 -24.58 -29.17 22.95
N LEU A 372 -24.94 -29.60 21.73
CA LEU A 372 -26.25 -30.14 21.40
C LEU A 372 -26.38 -31.62 21.79
N GLY A 373 -27.57 -31.99 22.29
CA GLY A 373 -27.94 -33.40 22.50
C GLY A 373 -28.08 -34.17 21.18
N HIS A 374 -28.07 -35.50 21.24
CA HIS A 374 -28.15 -36.36 20.04
C HIS A 374 -29.37 -36.05 19.14
N ALA A 375 -30.55 -35.85 19.73
CA ALA A 375 -31.75 -35.51 18.98
C ALA A 375 -31.63 -34.15 18.24
N GLN A 376 -31.07 -33.14 18.91
CA GLN A 376 -30.85 -31.81 18.33
C GLN A 376 -29.80 -31.85 17.21
N LYS A 377 -28.72 -32.63 17.37
CA LYS A 377 -27.73 -32.85 16.32
C LYS A 377 -28.35 -33.44 15.06
N LEU A 378 -29.22 -34.45 15.21
CA LEU A 378 -29.94 -35.05 14.09
C LEU A 378 -30.89 -34.06 13.42
N GLU A 379 -31.60 -33.24 14.19
CA GLU A 379 -32.48 -32.20 13.66
C GLU A 379 -31.70 -31.17 12.83
N VAL A 380 -30.53 -30.71 13.32
CA VAL A 380 -29.65 -29.78 12.59
C VAL A 380 -29.13 -30.41 11.29
N LEU A 381 -28.63 -31.65 11.36
CA LEU A 381 -28.10 -32.35 10.16
C LEU A 381 -29.19 -32.57 9.10
N ASN A 382 -30.39 -32.98 9.52
CA ASN A 382 -31.52 -33.13 8.61
C ASN A 382 -31.93 -31.79 8.00
N GLY A 383 -31.99 -30.72 8.81
CA GLY A 383 -32.29 -29.38 8.32
C GLY A 383 -31.27 -28.87 7.29
N ILE A 384 -29.98 -29.09 7.52
CA ILE A 384 -28.93 -28.76 6.55
C ILE A 384 -29.10 -29.57 5.26
N SER A 385 -29.41 -30.87 5.37
CA SER A 385 -29.68 -31.71 4.19
C SER A 385 -30.91 -31.23 3.42
N ASP A 386 -31.98 -30.83 4.09
CA ASP A 386 -33.20 -30.32 3.45
C ASP A 386 -32.91 -29.01 2.70
N ILE A 387 -32.16 -28.09 3.32
CA ILE A 387 -31.73 -26.84 2.69
C ILE A 387 -30.89 -27.13 1.45
N ARG A 388 -29.87 -28.00 1.58
CA ARG A 388 -29.00 -28.38 0.46
C ARG A 388 -29.81 -28.95 -0.70
N ASN A 389 -30.68 -29.91 -0.42
CA ASN A 389 -31.48 -30.58 -1.44
C ASN A 389 -32.44 -29.61 -2.15
N GLU A 390 -33.07 -28.70 -1.41
CA GLU A 390 -33.97 -27.71 -2.00
C GLU A 390 -33.23 -26.70 -2.87
N ILE A 391 -32.09 -26.17 -2.40
CA ILE A 391 -31.26 -25.25 -3.19
C ILE A 391 -30.73 -25.96 -4.44
N SER A 392 -30.24 -27.19 -4.32
CA SER A 392 -29.78 -27.97 -5.48
C SER A 392 -30.90 -28.21 -6.49
N ALA A 393 -32.09 -28.62 -6.04
CA ALA A 393 -33.23 -28.83 -6.93
C ALA A 393 -33.67 -27.53 -7.62
N PHE A 394 -33.69 -26.41 -6.88
CA PHE A 394 -33.98 -25.10 -7.43
C PHE A 394 -32.98 -24.71 -8.52
N LEU A 395 -31.67 -24.78 -8.24
CA LEU A 395 -30.62 -24.43 -9.20
C LEU A 395 -30.65 -25.34 -10.44
N MET A 396 -30.90 -26.64 -10.29
CA MET A 396 -31.00 -27.56 -11.44
C MET A 396 -32.23 -27.27 -12.31
N ASN A 397 -33.38 -26.95 -11.72
CA ASN A 397 -34.61 -26.64 -12.47
C ASN A 397 -34.50 -25.31 -13.22
N HIS A 398 -33.73 -24.36 -12.70
CA HIS A 398 -33.52 -23.05 -13.32
C HIS A 398 -32.32 -23.01 -14.26
N GLY A 399 -31.32 -23.88 -14.09
CA GLY A 399 -30.10 -23.93 -14.91
C GLY A 399 -30.35 -24.26 -16.39
N ASP A 400 -31.43 -25.00 -16.70
CA ASP A 400 -31.84 -25.31 -18.08
C ASP A 400 -32.69 -24.21 -18.74
N SER A 401 -33.11 -23.19 -17.98
CA SER A 401 -33.95 -22.10 -18.48
C SER A 401 -33.16 -20.79 -18.45
N SER A 402 -33.03 -20.09 -19.58
CA SER A 402 -32.48 -18.70 -19.62
C SER A 402 -33.41 -17.67 -18.94
N LYS A 403 -34.21 -18.10 -17.96
CA LYS A 403 -35.21 -17.29 -17.27
C LYS A 403 -34.57 -16.64 -16.04
N THR A 404 -34.67 -15.32 -15.95
CA THR A 404 -34.24 -14.55 -14.78
C THR A 404 -34.92 -15.07 -13.50
N ILE A 405 -34.11 -15.31 -12.47
CA ILE A 405 -34.59 -15.69 -11.13
C ILE A 405 -35.14 -14.43 -10.44
N THR A 406 -36.39 -14.51 -9.97
CA THR A 406 -37.09 -13.41 -9.28
C THR A 406 -37.10 -13.60 -7.76
N ALA A 407 -37.45 -12.55 -7.02
CA ALA A 407 -37.60 -12.64 -5.56
C ALA A 407 -38.69 -13.65 -5.16
N GLU A 408 -39.74 -13.76 -5.97
CA GLU A 408 -40.83 -14.73 -5.80
C GLU A 408 -40.32 -16.18 -5.94
N ASP A 409 -39.42 -16.45 -6.89
CA ASP A 409 -38.83 -17.77 -7.08
C ASP A 409 -38.02 -18.21 -5.84
N VAL A 410 -37.29 -17.28 -5.22
CA VAL A 410 -36.55 -17.55 -3.97
C VAL A 410 -37.48 -17.77 -2.79
N GLN A 411 -38.63 -17.08 -2.72
CA GLN A 411 -39.61 -17.30 -1.65
C GLN A 411 -40.18 -18.72 -1.67
N VAL A 412 -40.33 -19.34 -2.85
CA VAL A 412 -40.81 -20.72 -2.99
C VAL A 412 -39.90 -21.72 -2.26
N ILE A 413 -38.58 -21.52 -2.30
CA ILE A 413 -37.59 -22.34 -1.56
C ILE A 413 -37.92 -22.32 -0.06
N VAL A 414 -38.10 -21.13 0.49
CA VAL A 414 -38.39 -20.93 1.93
C VAL A 414 -39.72 -21.56 2.31
N GLU A 415 -40.75 -21.41 1.48
CA GLU A 415 -42.05 -22.03 1.72
C GLU A 415 -41.97 -23.56 1.69
N ASN A 416 -41.20 -24.14 0.77
CA ASN A 416 -41.04 -25.58 0.64
C ASN A 416 -40.30 -26.16 1.85
N LEU A 417 -39.26 -25.49 2.32
CA LEU A 417 -38.55 -25.84 3.56
C LEU A 417 -39.48 -25.74 4.78
N ALA A 418 -40.31 -24.69 4.86
CA ALA A 418 -41.27 -24.52 5.94
C ALA A 418 -42.36 -25.62 5.95
N LYS A 419 -42.79 -26.10 4.78
CA LYS A 419 -43.74 -27.22 4.66
C LYS A 419 -43.13 -28.54 5.16
N ARG A 420 -41.86 -28.83 4.83
CA ARG A 420 -41.14 -30.03 5.30
C ARG A 420 -40.96 -30.05 6.81
N ARG A 421 -40.64 -28.90 7.40
CA ARG A 421 -40.53 -28.78 8.86
C ARG A 421 -41.82 -29.10 9.61
N ARG A 422 -43.00 -28.97 8.98
CA ARG A 422 -44.30 -29.32 9.58
C ARG A 422 -44.64 -30.82 9.50
N LEU A 423 -43.85 -31.59 8.75
CA LEU A 423 -44.04 -33.03 8.54
C LEU A 423 -43.12 -33.90 9.42
N HIS A 424 -42.10 -33.28 10.03
CA HIS A 424 -41.24 -33.83 11.09
C HIS A 424 -41.77 -33.40 12.46
#